data_AF-A0A0U3AGF3-F1
#
_entry.id   AF-A0A0U3AGF3-F1
#
_cell.length_a   1.000
_cell.length_b   1.000
_cell.length_c   1.000
_cell.angle_alpha   90.00
_cell.angle_beta   90.00
_cell.angle_gamma   90.00
#
_symmetry.space_group_name_H-M   'P 1'
#
loop_
_entity.id
_entity.type
_entity.pdbx_description
1 polymer ?
#
loop_
_entity_poly.entity_id
_entity_poly.type
_entity_poly.pdbx_seq_one_letter_code
_entity_poly.pdbx_strand_id
1 'polypeptide(L)'
;MAISRDQDGLETISEGIAILIDLAERGEIDPWDVKVIEVFDRCLSKLTNACDADQSKDFSDLSHSGQAFLYASMLVLLKAESIVLSEPPPNPDSAEEATLEDAEHSGGRHLPQHLERQLRRRGVAQLPQKRPVTLPELIEQLQLMKAAMEQTVTPRRRPTSKMRSQAAQAIFELAHQENLVET
;
A
#
# COMPACT_ATOMS: atom_id res chain seq x y z
N MET A 1 -12.76 13.00 24.85
CA MET A 1 -11.33 12.60 24.76
C MET A 1 -10.94 12.00 23.41
N ALA A 2 -11.88 11.50 22.58
CA ALA A 2 -11.58 11.03 21.21
C ALA A 2 -11.32 12.19 20.22
N ILE A 3 -12.08 13.28 20.32
CA ILE A 3 -12.02 14.43 19.39
C ILE A 3 -10.64 15.12 19.38
N SER A 4 -9.94 15.16 20.52
CA SER A 4 -8.60 15.78 20.59
C SER A 4 -7.56 14.97 19.83
N ARG A 5 -7.61 13.63 19.91
CA ARG A 5 -6.62 12.75 19.23
C ARG A 5 -6.75 12.73 17.72
N ASP A 6 -7.98 12.85 17.21
CA ASP A 6 -8.20 12.92 15.76
C ASP A 6 -7.71 14.27 15.19
N GLN A 7 -7.72 15.34 16.01
CA GLN A 7 -7.11 16.62 15.63
C GLN A 7 -5.58 16.54 15.63
N ASP A 8 -4.97 15.86 16.61
CA ASP A 8 -3.52 15.64 16.67
C ASP A 8 -3.02 14.86 15.42
N GLY A 9 -3.76 13.85 14.97
CA GLY A 9 -3.47 13.10 13.75
C GLY A 9 -3.58 13.94 12.46
N LEU A 10 -4.42 14.96 12.47
CA LEU A 10 -4.59 15.89 11.36
C LEU A 10 -3.46 16.92 11.28
N GLU A 11 -3.04 17.42 12.43
CA GLU A 11 -1.92 18.38 12.53
C GLU A 11 -0.60 17.72 12.13
N THR A 12 -0.37 16.48 12.56
CA THR A 12 0.82 15.69 12.17
C THR A 12 0.92 15.46 10.66
N ILE A 13 -0.21 15.24 9.95
CA ILE A 13 -0.19 15.13 8.49
C ILE A 13 0.20 16.46 7.83
N SER A 14 -0.33 17.59 8.31
CA SER A 14 0.07 18.91 7.79
C SER A 14 1.53 19.24 8.06
N GLU A 15 2.04 18.89 9.24
CA GLU A 15 3.45 19.06 9.60
C GLU A 15 4.35 18.19 8.73
N GLY A 16 3.95 16.93 8.49
CA GLY A 16 4.63 16.03 7.56
C GLY A 16 4.72 16.61 6.14
N ILE A 17 3.65 17.21 5.63
CA ILE A 17 3.66 17.88 4.30
C ILE A 17 4.64 19.06 4.30
N ALA A 18 4.67 19.87 5.35
CA ALA A 18 5.61 20.99 5.45
C ALA A 18 7.08 20.51 5.44
N ILE A 19 7.37 19.41 6.14
CA ILE A 19 8.70 18.78 6.15
C ILE A 19 9.06 18.25 4.75
N LEU A 20 8.12 17.62 4.04
CA LEU A 20 8.37 17.12 2.67
C LEU A 20 8.76 18.26 1.71
N ILE A 21 8.08 19.40 1.82
CA ILE A 21 8.37 20.59 1.01
C ILE A 21 9.76 21.14 1.36
N ASP A 22 10.07 21.32 2.65
CA ASP A 22 11.38 21.80 3.10
C ASP A 22 12.53 20.88 2.64
N LEU A 23 12.33 19.57 2.68
CA LEU A 23 13.31 18.59 2.18
C LEU A 23 13.55 18.70 0.67
N ALA A 24 12.49 18.97 -0.11
CA ALA A 24 12.60 19.19 -1.55
C ALA A 24 13.26 20.53 -1.89
N GLU A 25 12.93 21.60 -1.16
CA GLU A 25 13.56 22.92 -1.32
C GLU A 25 15.08 22.88 -1.03
N ARG A 26 15.49 22.07 -0.05
CA ARG A 26 16.91 21.83 0.26
C ARG A 26 17.62 20.94 -0.77
N GLY A 27 16.89 20.35 -1.71
CA GLY A 27 17.43 19.41 -2.70
C GLY A 27 17.80 18.05 -2.11
N GLU A 28 17.27 17.69 -0.93
CA GLU A 28 17.52 16.38 -0.31
C GLU A 28 16.61 15.28 -0.89
N ILE A 29 15.54 15.66 -1.59
CA ILE A 29 14.60 14.77 -2.29
C ILE A 29 14.44 15.26 -3.73
N ASP A 30 14.38 14.35 -4.70
CA ASP A 30 13.99 14.66 -6.07
C ASP A 30 12.46 14.82 -6.19
N PRO A 31 11.93 15.98 -6.63
CA PRO A 31 10.50 16.17 -6.81
C PRO A 31 9.85 15.24 -7.85
N TRP A 32 10.64 14.71 -8.79
CA TRP A 32 10.14 13.89 -9.91
C TRP A 32 10.24 12.39 -9.66
N ASP A 33 11.11 11.97 -8.76
CA ASP A 33 11.27 10.57 -8.33
C ASP A 33 11.47 10.49 -6.81
N VAL A 34 10.36 10.56 -6.08
CA VAL A 34 10.37 10.53 -4.63
C VAL A 34 10.55 9.10 -4.15
N LYS A 35 11.67 8.85 -3.46
CA LYS A 35 11.90 7.60 -2.72
C LYS A 35 11.08 7.57 -1.43
N VAL A 36 9.80 7.26 -1.59
CA VAL A 36 8.76 7.31 -0.55
C VAL A 36 9.22 6.70 0.79
N ILE A 37 9.87 5.54 0.77
CA ILE A 37 10.33 4.82 1.98
C ILE A 37 11.41 5.63 2.72
N GLU A 38 12.47 6.05 2.03
CA GLU A 38 13.58 6.81 2.65
C GLU A 38 13.09 8.13 3.26
N VAL A 39 12.16 8.78 2.56
CA VAL A 39 11.59 10.06 2.98
C VAL A 39 10.71 9.91 4.22
N PHE A 40 9.85 8.90 4.25
CA PHE A 40 9.02 8.63 5.42
C PHE A 40 9.86 8.23 6.63
N ASP A 41 10.87 7.38 6.47
CA ASP A 41 11.77 6.99 7.56
C ASP A 41 12.44 8.23 8.20
N ARG A 42 12.87 9.17 7.36
CA ARG A 42 13.49 10.42 7.83
C ARG A 42 12.49 11.38 8.46
N CYS A 43 11.29 11.47 7.92
CA CYS A 43 10.21 12.29 8.47
C CYS A 43 9.79 11.77 9.85
N LEU A 44 9.57 10.45 9.98
CA LEU A 44 9.25 9.80 11.25
C LEU A 44 10.37 9.99 12.27
N SER A 45 11.63 9.87 11.87
CA SER A 45 12.77 10.11 12.76
C SER A 45 12.81 11.55 13.31
N LYS A 46 12.37 12.54 12.54
CA LYS A 46 12.27 13.93 13.01
C LYS A 46 11.11 14.11 13.99
N LEU A 47 9.97 13.46 13.73
CA LEU A 47 8.82 13.49 14.63
C LEU A 47 9.10 12.78 15.96
N THR A 48 9.79 11.63 15.95
CA THR A 48 10.15 10.93 17.20
C THR A 48 11.08 11.77 18.06
N ASN A 49 12.09 12.43 17.47
CA ASN A 49 12.99 13.31 18.21
C ASN A 49 12.29 14.51 18.87
N ALA A 50 11.18 14.99 18.30
CA ALA A 50 10.36 16.04 18.88
C ALA A 50 9.51 15.51 20.06
N CYS A 51 9.01 14.28 19.94
CA CYS A 51 8.24 13.61 21.01
C CYS A 51 9.12 13.13 22.18
N ASP A 52 10.37 12.75 21.93
CA ASP A 52 11.32 12.26 22.94
C ASP A 52 11.78 13.34 23.95
N ALA A 53 11.40 14.60 23.76
CA ALA A 53 11.62 15.67 24.74
C ALA A 53 10.57 15.69 25.87
N ASP A 54 9.44 14.99 25.73
CA ASP A 54 8.30 14.98 26.66
C ASP A 54 8.11 13.60 27.32
N GLN A 55 9.20 13.03 27.83
CA GLN A 55 9.34 11.67 28.39
C GLN A 55 8.63 11.45 29.74
N SER A 56 7.38 11.91 29.89
CA SER A 56 6.57 11.63 31.09
C SER A 56 5.10 11.38 30.76
N LYS A 57 4.80 10.24 30.12
CA LYS A 57 3.48 9.59 30.18
C LYS A 57 3.52 8.16 29.61
N ASP A 58 3.96 7.18 30.39
CA ASP A 58 3.11 6.31 31.22
C ASP A 58 2.13 5.41 30.43
N PHE A 59 2.54 4.14 30.26
CA PHE A 59 1.73 2.94 29.99
C PHE A 59 0.87 2.88 28.69
N SER A 60 0.64 3.98 27.96
CA SER A 60 0.03 3.95 26.61
C SER A 60 1.00 3.49 25.53
N ASP A 61 2.30 3.57 25.80
CA ASP A 61 3.36 3.18 24.86
C ASP A 61 3.39 1.70 24.53
N LEU A 62 2.79 0.81 25.33
CA LEU A 62 2.86 -0.62 25.03
C LEU A 62 1.93 -1.03 23.87
N SER A 63 0.75 -0.39 23.77
CA SER A 63 -0.16 -0.60 22.63
C SER A 63 0.34 0.12 21.38
N HIS A 64 0.98 1.28 21.55
CA HIS A 64 1.60 2.02 20.45
C HIS A 64 2.87 1.35 19.93
N SER A 65 3.72 0.81 20.83
CA SER A 65 4.89 0.01 20.45
C SER A 65 4.50 -1.30 19.79
N GLY A 66 3.37 -1.90 20.18
CA GLY A 66 2.77 -3.03 19.46
C GLY A 66 2.36 -2.70 18.03
N GLN A 67 1.72 -1.54 17.82
CA GLN A 67 1.35 -1.06 16.47
C GLN A 67 2.57 -0.68 15.64
N ALA A 68 3.55 0.01 16.22
CA ALA A 68 4.81 0.34 15.57
C ALA A 68 5.58 -0.93 15.16
N PHE A 69 5.63 -1.95 16.02
CA PHE A 69 6.25 -3.24 15.73
C PHE A 69 5.51 -4.00 14.62
N LEU A 70 4.18 -3.96 14.61
CA LEU A 70 3.35 -4.52 13.53
C LEU A 70 3.66 -3.84 12.18
N TYR A 71 3.67 -2.51 12.15
CA TYR A 71 3.94 -1.75 10.92
C TYR A 71 5.38 -1.97 10.43
N ALA A 72 6.36 -1.96 11.34
CA ALA A 72 7.74 -2.30 11.00
C ALA A 72 7.83 -3.72 10.38
N SER A 73 7.16 -4.70 10.98
CA SER A 73 7.12 -6.08 10.44
C SER A 73 6.44 -6.15 9.07
N MET A 74 5.36 -5.38 8.87
CA MET A 74 4.66 -5.28 7.59
C MET A 74 5.52 -4.61 6.51
N LEU A 75 6.26 -3.56 6.84
CA LEU A 75 7.22 -2.92 5.93
C LEU A 75 8.37 -3.86 5.56
N VAL A 76 8.89 -4.65 6.51
CA VAL A 76 9.90 -5.68 6.23
C VAL A 76 9.36 -6.75 5.28
N LEU A 77 8.13 -7.23 5.51
CA LEU A 77 7.46 -8.17 4.61
C LEU A 77 7.31 -7.59 3.19
N LEU A 78 6.76 -6.39 3.07
CA LEU A 78 6.56 -5.72 1.78
C LEU A 78 7.89 -5.47 1.06
N LYS A 79 8.96 -5.16 1.80
CA LYS A 79 10.31 -5.02 1.25
C LYS A 79 10.82 -6.35 0.70
N ALA A 80 10.68 -7.44 1.46
CA ALA A 80 11.09 -8.78 1.03
C ALA A 80 10.30 -9.23 -0.23
N GLU A 81 8.99 -9.03 -0.24
CA GLU A 81 8.15 -9.30 -1.42
C GLU A 81 8.58 -8.49 -2.64
N SER A 82 8.94 -7.21 -2.45
CA SER A 82 9.41 -6.37 -3.56
C SER A 82 10.74 -6.85 -4.14
N ILE A 83 11.64 -7.40 -3.30
CA ILE A 83 12.93 -7.94 -3.74
C ILE A 83 12.69 -9.22 -4.55
N VAL A 84 11.86 -10.14 -4.04
CA VAL A 84 11.49 -11.38 -4.75
C VAL A 84 10.84 -11.07 -6.10
N LEU A 85 10.00 -10.04 -6.17
CA LEU A 85 9.34 -9.64 -7.41
C LEU A 85 10.28 -8.90 -8.39
N SER A 86 11.36 -8.30 -7.88
CA SER A 86 12.37 -7.60 -8.68
C SER A 86 13.52 -8.52 -9.11
N GLU A 87 13.63 -9.71 -8.54
CA GLU A 87 14.61 -10.70 -8.96
C GLU A 87 14.21 -11.25 -10.33
N PRO A 88 15.04 -11.07 -11.37
CA PRO A 88 14.76 -11.65 -12.68
C PRO A 88 14.69 -13.19 -12.53
N PRO A 89 13.80 -13.88 -13.25
CA PRO A 89 13.75 -15.33 -13.20
C PRO A 89 15.15 -15.90 -13.50
N PRO A 90 15.59 -16.95 -12.80
CA PRO A 90 16.89 -17.55 -13.07
C PRO A 90 16.95 -17.91 -14.56
N ASN A 91 17.90 -17.31 -15.29
CA ASN A 91 18.14 -17.65 -16.69
C ASN A 91 18.55 -19.13 -16.75
N PRO A 92 17.75 -20.04 -17.34
CA PRO A 92 18.15 -21.43 -17.50
C PRO A 92 19.37 -21.57 -18.43
N ASP A 93 19.63 -20.54 -19.24
CA ASP A 93 20.68 -20.53 -20.27
C ASP A 93 22.12 -20.49 -19.71
N SER A 94 22.35 -20.18 -18.42
CA SER A 94 23.73 -20.10 -17.90
C SER A 94 24.34 -21.46 -17.54
N ALA A 95 23.55 -22.54 -17.49
CA ALA A 95 24.01 -23.88 -17.17
C ALA A 95 24.27 -24.76 -18.41
N GLU A 96 23.84 -24.33 -19.60
CA GLU A 96 23.78 -25.19 -20.80
C GLU A 96 24.76 -24.79 -21.92
N GLU A 97 25.64 -23.80 -21.69
CA GLU A 97 26.69 -23.44 -22.68
C GLU A 97 27.78 -24.52 -22.84
N ALA A 98 27.80 -25.56 -22.01
CA ALA A 98 28.79 -26.63 -22.08
C ALA A 98 28.46 -27.77 -23.08
N THR A 99 27.31 -27.75 -23.75
CA THR A 99 26.83 -28.89 -24.58
C THR A 99 26.58 -28.54 -26.06
N LEU A 100 27.27 -27.53 -26.60
CA LEU A 100 27.10 -27.04 -27.98
C LEU A 100 28.16 -27.52 -29.00
N GLU A 101 28.88 -28.61 -28.75
CA GLU A 101 29.95 -29.07 -29.68
C GLU A 101 29.71 -30.39 -30.44
N ASP A 102 28.62 -31.14 -30.23
CA ASP A 102 28.45 -32.45 -30.90
C ASP A 102 27.14 -32.57 -31.70
N ALA A 103 27.03 -31.82 -32.80
CA ALA A 103 25.95 -32.05 -33.77
C ALA A 103 26.35 -31.62 -35.19
N GLU A 104 27.56 -31.96 -35.64
CA GLU A 104 27.86 -31.97 -37.06
C GLU A 104 27.84 -33.42 -37.57
N HIS A 105 27.22 -33.63 -38.73
CA HIS A 105 27.09 -34.86 -39.52
C HIS A 105 25.73 -35.59 -39.47
N SER A 106 24.74 -35.05 -40.18
CA SER A 106 24.01 -35.87 -41.15
C SER A 106 23.30 -35.03 -42.20
N GLY A 107 23.79 -35.13 -43.44
CA GLY A 107 23.14 -34.63 -44.64
C GLY A 107 21.83 -35.39 -44.89
N GLY A 108 20.72 -34.72 -44.61
CA GLY A 108 19.38 -35.20 -44.89
C GLY A 108 18.38 -34.19 -44.36
N ARG A 109 17.33 -33.90 -45.15
CA ARG A 109 16.27 -32.95 -44.79
C ARG A 109 15.36 -33.55 -43.70
N HIS A 110 15.92 -33.79 -42.52
CA HIS A 110 15.20 -34.28 -41.36
C HIS A 110 14.95 -33.11 -40.41
N LEU A 111 13.71 -32.93 -39.97
CA LEU A 111 13.41 -31.98 -38.91
C LEU A 111 14.20 -32.42 -37.65
N PRO A 112 14.93 -31.52 -36.99
CA PRO A 112 15.69 -31.86 -35.79
C PRO A 112 14.76 -32.44 -34.72
N GLN A 113 15.21 -33.51 -34.08
CA GLN A 113 14.49 -34.08 -32.94
C GLN A 113 14.59 -33.09 -31.78
N HIS A 114 13.48 -32.84 -31.09
CA HIS A 114 13.33 -31.86 -30.00
C HIS A 114 13.36 -30.39 -30.43
N LEU A 115 12.49 -30.04 -31.38
CA LEU A 115 12.31 -28.66 -31.84
C LEU A 115 11.91 -27.70 -30.69
N GLU A 116 11.28 -28.23 -29.62
CA GLU A 116 10.99 -27.51 -28.38
C GLU A 116 12.23 -27.02 -27.61
N ARG A 117 13.38 -27.69 -27.76
CA ARG A 117 14.67 -27.24 -27.18
C ARG A 117 15.37 -26.19 -28.04
N GLN A 118 15.03 -26.16 -29.33
CA GLN A 118 15.62 -25.23 -30.30
C GLN A 118 14.76 -23.96 -30.51
N LEU A 119 13.46 -24.03 -30.23
CA LEU A 119 12.57 -22.87 -30.18
C LEU A 119 12.78 -22.09 -28.89
N ARG A 120 13.69 -21.11 -28.91
CA ARG A 120 13.75 -20.11 -27.84
C ARG A 120 12.50 -19.25 -27.88
N ARG A 121 11.81 -19.11 -26.74
CA ARG A 121 10.73 -18.12 -26.61
C ARG A 121 11.31 -16.75 -26.96
N ARG A 122 10.67 -16.01 -27.86
CA ARG A 122 11.05 -14.61 -28.13
C ARG A 122 11.04 -13.89 -26.79
N GLY A 123 12.18 -13.32 -26.39
CA GLY A 123 12.29 -12.53 -25.16
C GLY A 123 11.15 -11.52 -25.13
N VAL A 124 10.24 -11.69 -24.17
CA VAL A 124 9.19 -10.69 -23.92
C VAL A 124 9.91 -9.47 -23.36
N ALA A 125 9.55 -8.27 -23.81
CA ALA A 125 10.09 -7.05 -23.24
C ALA A 125 9.91 -7.10 -21.72
N GLN A 126 10.99 -6.86 -20.98
CA GLN A 126 10.92 -6.79 -19.52
C GLN A 126 9.83 -5.79 -19.15
N LEU A 127 8.98 -6.18 -18.19
CA LEU A 127 7.90 -5.31 -17.73
C LEU A 127 8.53 -3.99 -17.28
N PRO A 128 8.07 -2.83 -17.79
CA PRO A 128 8.68 -1.56 -17.44
C PRO A 128 8.66 -1.39 -15.92
N GLN A 129 9.81 -0.98 -15.38
CA GLN A 129 9.96 -0.71 -13.95
C GLN A 129 8.89 0.29 -13.49
N LYS A 130 8.46 0.16 -12.23
CA LYS A 130 7.36 0.93 -11.64
C LYS A 130 7.52 2.42 -11.95
N ARG A 131 6.42 3.07 -12.36
CA ARG A 131 6.38 4.52 -12.61
C ARG A 131 6.87 5.27 -11.36
N PRO A 132 7.79 6.25 -11.48
CA PRO A 132 8.26 7.02 -10.35
C PRO A 132 7.11 7.82 -9.73
N VAL A 133 7.13 7.96 -8.40
CA VAL A 133 6.14 8.75 -7.65
C VAL A 133 6.62 10.19 -7.59
N THR A 134 5.75 11.12 -7.98
CA THR A 134 6.08 12.55 -7.93
C THR A 134 5.70 13.16 -6.59
N LEU A 135 6.44 14.17 -6.15
CA LEU A 135 6.15 14.92 -4.92
C LEU A 135 4.73 15.53 -4.88
N PRO A 136 4.21 16.19 -5.94
CA PRO A 136 2.83 16.68 -5.93
C PRO A 136 1.79 15.57 -5.76
N GLU A 137 2.00 14.40 -6.38
CA GLU A 137 1.12 13.24 -6.23
C GLU A 137 1.13 12.70 -4.79
N LEU A 138 2.30 12.66 -4.15
CA LEU A 138 2.42 12.28 -2.75
C LEU A 138 1.69 13.28 -1.82
N ILE A 139 1.85 14.58 -2.05
CA ILE A 139 1.17 15.61 -1.27
C ILE A 139 -0.36 15.51 -1.44
N GLU A 140 -0.83 15.32 -2.67
CA GLU A 140 -2.25 15.15 -2.97
C GLU A 140 -2.83 13.94 -2.22
N GLN A 141 -2.12 12.81 -2.20
CA GLN A 141 -2.53 11.62 -1.45
C GLN A 141 -2.62 11.89 0.05
N LEU A 142 -1.64 12.60 0.63
CA LEU A 142 -1.66 12.97 2.06
C LEU A 142 -2.83 13.92 2.37
N GLN A 143 -3.12 14.88 1.50
CA GLN A 143 -4.28 15.77 1.64
C GLN A 143 -5.60 15.02 1.54
N LEU A 144 -5.71 14.05 0.63
CA LEU A 144 -6.88 13.19 0.50
C LEU A 144 -7.08 12.37 1.78
N MET A 145 -6.02 11.79 2.32
CA MET A 145 -6.09 11.03 3.57
C MET A 145 -6.51 11.92 4.75
N LYS A 146 -5.95 13.13 4.84
CA LYS A 146 -6.36 14.14 5.82
C LYS A 146 -7.86 14.43 5.72
N ALA A 147 -8.36 14.70 4.51
CA ALA A 147 -9.79 14.98 4.27
C ALA A 147 -10.69 13.79 4.59
N ALA A 148 -10.23 12.56 4.30
CA ALA A 148 -10.96 11.34 4.66
C ALA A 148 -11.04 11.17 6.18
N MET A 149 -9.96 11.45 6.91
CA MET A 149 -9.95 11.44 8.37
C MET A 149 -10.92 12.47 8.95
N GLU A 150 -10.92 13.71 8.45
CA GLU A 150 -11.90 14.75 8.84
C GLU A 150 -13.35 14.28 8.64
N GLN A 151 -13.66 13.60 7.53
CA GLN A 151 -15.02 13.11 7.24
C GLN A 151 -15.46 11.99 8.21
N THR A 152 -14.54 11.12 8.64
CA THR A 152 -14.86 10.04 9.60
C THR A 152 -15.19 10.54 11.00
N VAL A 153 -14.78 11.77 11.36
CA VAL A 153 -15.11 12.42 12.64
C VAL A 153 -16.59 12.83 12.70
N THR A 154 -17.27 12.94 11.56
CA THR A 154 -18.73 13.13 11.56
C THR A 154 -19.39 11.81 12.02
N PRO A 155 -20.07 11.78 13.17
CA PRO A 155 -20.64 10.53 13.65
C PRO A 155 -21.69 10.09 12.64
N ARG A 156 -21.40 9.00 11.91
CA ARG A 156 -22.38 8.29 11.10
C ARG A 156 -23.49 7.90 12.06
N ARG A 157 -24.57 8.71 12.10
CA ARG A 157 -25.69 8.55 13.04
C ARG A 157 -26.23 7.14 12.82
N ARG A 158 -25.86 6.23 13.72
CA ARG A 158 -26.55 4.94 13.82
C ARG A 158 -28.01 5.30 14.09
N PRO A 159 -28.98 4.80 13.29
CA PRO A 159 -30.38 5.06 13.58
C PRO A 159 -30.64 4.59 15.00
N THR A 160 -31.11 5.53 15.83
CA THR A 160 -31.36 5.27 17.24
C THR A 160 -32.38 4.13 17.36
N SER A 161 -32.32 3.35 18.45
CA SER A 161 -33.23 2.23 18.69
C SER A 161 -34.72 2.63 18.54
N LYS A 162 -35.07 3.91 18.73
CA LYS A 162 -36.42 4.44 18.57
C LYS A 162 -36.87 4.53 17.10
N MET A 163 -35.97 4.91 16.20
CA MET A 163 -36.25 4.89 14.76
C MET A 163 -36.38 3.46 14.22
N ARG A 164 -35.57 2.54 14.75
CA ARG A 164 -35.66 1.12 14.39
C ARG A 164 -36.96 0.47 14.90
N SER A 165 -37.42 0.84 16.09
CA SER A 165 -38.73 0.38 16.60
C SER A 165 -39.91 0.97 15.82
N GLN A 166 -39.84 2.25 15.43
CA GLN A 166 -40.86 2.89 14.60
C GLN A 166 -40.92 2.27 13.19
N ALA A 167 -39.77 1.99 12.58
CA ALA A 167 -39.72 1.29 11.30
C ALA A 167 -40.28 -0.13 11.39
N ALA A 168 -39.99 -0.86 12.48
CA ALA A 168 -40.57 -2.19 12.71
C ALA A 168 -42.10 -2.14 12.92
N GLN A 169 -42.61 -1.12 13.61
CA GLN A 169 -44.05 -0.90 13.77
C GLN A 169 -44.73 -0.58 12.44
N ALA A 170 -44.13 0.29 11.61
CA ALA A 170 -44.65 0.62 10.30
C ALA A 170 -44.68 -0.60 9.35
N ILE A 171 -43.66 -1.46 9.40
CA ILE A 171 -43.63 -2.72 8.63
C ILE A 171 -44.74 -3.67 9.12
N PHE A 172 -44.96 -3.77 10.42
CA PHE A 172 -46.03 -4.59 11.00
C PHE A 172 -47.43 -4.10 10.60
N GLU A 173 -47.66 -2.78 10.60
CA GLU A 173 -48.91 -2.17 10.16
C GLU A 173 -49.18 -2.38 8.66
N LEU A 174 -48.17 -2.22 7.81
CA LEU A 174 -48.26 -2.51 6.37
C LEU A 174 -48.58 -3.99 6.11
N ALA A 175 -47.92 -4.90 6.82
CA ALA A 175 -48.18 -6.34 6.70
C ALA A 175 -49.60 -6.74 7.15
N HIS A 176 -50.17 -6.00 8.11
CA HIS A 176 -51.56 -6.23 8.53
C HIS A 176 -52.58 -5.75 7.49
N GLN A 177 -52.22 -4.75 6.68
CA GLN A 177 -53.08 -4.19 5.63
C GLN A 177 -53.04 -5.01 4.33
N GLU A 178 -51.95 -5.71 4.03
CA GLU A 178 -51.85 -6.51 2.80
C GLU A 178 -52.56 -7.88 2.87
N ASN A 179 -52.92 -8.37 4.07
CA ASN A 179 -53.50 -9.71 4.24
C ASN A 179 -55.04 -9.77 4.07
N LEU A 180 -55.65 -8.79 3.40
CA LEU A 180 -57.10 -8.71 3.18
C LEU A 180 -57.53 -8.79 1.70
N VAL A 181 -56.66 -9.22 0.79
CA VAL A 181 -57.02 -9.41 -0.63
C VAL A 181 -56.54 -10.78 -1.15
N GLU A 182 -57.07 -11.86 -0.58
CA GLU A 182 -57.22 -13.14 -1.28
C GLU A 182 -58.50 -13.85 -0.80
N THR A 183 -59.65 -13.47 -1.38
CA THR A 183 -60.80 -14.36 -1.61
C THR A 183 -61.55 -13.89 -2.84
#